data_AF-A0A9W3F1N5-F1
#
_entry.id   AF-A0A9W3F1N5-F1
#
_cell.length_a   1.000
_cell.length_b   1.000
_cell.length_c   1.000
_cell.angle_alpha   90.00
_cell.angle_beta   90.00
_cell.angle_gamma   90.00
#
_symmetry.space_group_name_H-M   'P 1'
#
loop_
_entity.id
_entity.type
_entity.pdbx_description
1 polymer ?
#
loop_
_entity_poly.entity_id
_entity_poly.type
_entity_poly.pdbx_seq_one_letter_code
_entity_poly.pdbx_strand_id
1 'polypeptide(L)'
;MKRGAQVTFYLILSTSGITIETTELEVELLLATISEQELRPVSARARVFIELPLSITGVAIPQQLFFSGVVRGESAMRSERDVGSKVKYEVTVSNQGQSLNTLGSAFLNIMWPHEIANGKWLLYPMRVELEGGQGPGQKGLCSPRPNALYLDVDSRDRRRREVGPPGQRGARGQAGA
;
A
#
# COMPACT_ATOMS: atom_id res chain seq x y z
N MET A 1 -29.89 48.52 0.72
CA MET A 1 -30.65 47.84 1.81
C MET A 1 -31.38 48.88 2.64
N LYS A 2 -32.55 48.54 3.20
CA LYS A 2 -33.23 49.40 4.19
C LYS A 2 -32.51 49.32 5.54
N ARG A 3 -32.59 50.38 6.35
CA ARG A 3 -32.02 50.40 7.71
C ARG A 3 -32.56 49.22 8.51
N GLY A 4 -31.67 48.48 9.18
CA GLY A 4 -32.03 47.32 10.00
C GLY A 4 -32.39 46.05 9.23
N ALA A 5 -32.30 46.04 7.91
CA ALA A 5 -32.51 44.82 7.12
C ALA A 5 -31.39 43.82 7.37
N GLN A 6 -31.76 42.56 7.61
CA GLN A 6 -30.83 41.43 7.71
C GLN A 6 -31.04 40.52 6.51
N VAL A 7 -29.93 40.03 5.95
CA VAL A 7 -29.95 39.08 4.84
C VAL A 7 -28.96 37.97 5.13
N THR A 8 -29.40 36.74 4.90
CA THR A 8 -28.58 35.54 4.98
C THR A 8 -28.35 35.02 3.57
N PHE A 9 -27.11 34.70 3.24
CA PHE A 9 -26.74 34.02 2.00
C PHE A 9 -25.88 32.81 2.33
N TYR A 10 -25.94 31.80 1.48
CA TYR A 10 -25.15 30.58 1.59
C TYR A 10 -24.13 30.54 0.46
N LEU A 11 -22.87 30.30 0.81
CA LEU A 11 -21.78 30.12 -0.14
C LEU A 11 -21.38 28.65 -0.14
N ILE A 12 -21.48 28.01 -1.30
CA ILE A 12 -20.99 26.65 -1.51
C ILE A 12 -19.66 26.76 -2.25
N LEU A 13 -18.60 26.28 -1.62
CA LEU A 13 -17.24 26.33 -2.17
C LEU A 13 -16.83 24.93 -2.62
N SER A 14 -16.17 24.86 -3.77
CA SER A 14 -15.56 23.62 -4.24
C SER A 14 -14.31 23.31 -3.42
N THR A 15 -14.10 22.03 -3.12
CA THR A 15 -12.87 21.54 -2.48
C THR A 15 -11.77 21.20 -3.49
N SER A 16 -12.00 21.49 -4.78
CA SER A 16 -10.99 21.34 -5.84
C SER A 16 -9.78 22.22 -5.56
N GLY A 17 -8.62 21.59 -5.33
CA GLY A 17 -7.37 22.29 -5.02
C GLY A 17 -6.92 22.15 -3.56
N ILE A 18 -7.73 21.56 -2.68
CA ILE A 18 -7.25 21.15 -1.35
C ILE A 18 -6.18 20.07 -1.54
N THR A 19 -5.00 20.32 -1.00
CA THR A 19 -3.88 19.37 -1.00
C THR A 19 -3.66 18.82 0.42
N ILE A 20 -2.79 17.81 0.54
CA ILE A 20 -2.42 17.23 1.84
C ILE A 20 -1.76 18.21 2.80
N GLU A 21 -1.26 19.34 2.28
CA GLU A 21 -0.60 20.39 3.05
C GLU A 21 -1.60 21.47 3.52
N THR A 22 -2.82 21.47 2.97
CA THR A 22 -3.86 22.44 3.34
C THR A 22 -4.47 22.05 4.69
N THR A 23 -4.22 22.87 5.72
CA THR A 23 -4.74 22.64 7.08
C THR A 23 -5.90 23.57 7.44
N GLU A 24 -6.00 24.72 6.77
CA GLU A 24 -7.04 25.73 6.99
C GLU A 24 -7.42 26.38 5.66
N LEU A 25 -8.71 26.69 5.51
CA LEU A 25 -9.25 27.52 4.44
C LEU A 25 -9.75 28.81 5.08
N GLU A 26 -9.23 29.95 4.60
CA GLU A 26 -9.68 31.27 5.02
C GLU A 26 -10.49 31.91 3.88
N VAL A 27 -11.70 32.34 4.22
CA VAL A 27 -12.62 33.02 3.30
C VAL A 27 -12.85 34.42 3.83
N GLU A 28 -12.34 35.41 3.10
CA GLU A 28 -12.50 36.82 3.43
C GLU A 28 -13.73 37.39 2.71
N LEU A 29 -14.63 38.01 3.49
CA LEU A 29 -15.86 38.61 3.02
C LEU A 29 -15.79 40.12 3.25
N LEU A 30 -15.77 40.87 2.16
CA LEU A 30 -15.87 42.32 2.18
C LEU A 30 -17.20 42.76 1.57
N LEU A 31 -18.00 43.47 2.37
CA LEU A 31 -19.19 44.13 1.85
C LEU A 31 -18.82 45.44 1.18
N ALA A 32 -19.49 45.75 0.08
CA ALA A 32 -19.35 47.01 -0.64
C ALA A 32 -20.70 47.69 -0.84
N THR A 33 -20.69 49.02 -0.83
CA THR A 33 -21.87 49.85 -1.15
C THR A 33 -21.43 51.02 -2.02
N ILE A 34 -22.40 51.67 -2.67
CA ILE A 34 -22.15 52.90 -3.46
C ILE A 34 -22.04 54.18 -2.60
N SER A 35 -22.26 54.10 -1.29
CA SER A 35 -22.07 55.22 -0.36
C SER A 35 -20.64 55.25 0.17
N GLU A 36 -20.12 56.44 0.49
CA GLU A 36 -18.83 56.57 1.17
C GLU A 36 -18.94 56.11 2.62
N GLN A 37 -18.34 54.96 2.91
CA GLN A 37 -18.25 54.39 4.25
C GLN A 37 -17.07 53.42 4.36
N GLU A 38 -16.53 53.29 5.57
CA GLU A 38 -15.42 52.40 5.85
C GLU A 38 -15.93 51.04 6.33
N LEU A 39 -15.92 50.04 5.44
CA LEU A 39 -16.30 48.67 5.74
C LEU A 39 -15.05 47.80 5.88
N ARG A 40 -15.03 46.96 6.91
CA ARG A 40 -13.91 46.05 7.18
C ARG A 40 -14.23 44.64 6.69
N PRO A 41 -13.25 43.92 6.13
CA PRO A 41 -13.43 42.52 5.82
C PRO A 41 -13.68 41.67 7.06
N VAL A 42 -14.40 40.57 6.88
CA VAL A 42 -14.62 39.54 7.90
C VAL A 42 -14.11 38.22 7.36
N SER A 43 -13.24 37.56 8.13
CA SER A 43 -12.71 36.23 7.77
C SER A 43 -13.50 35.11 8.42
N ALA A 44 -13.88 34.11 7.63
CA ALA A 44 -14.36 32.82 8.11
C ALA A 44 -13.26 31.77 7.88
N ARG A 45 -12.96 30.97 8.91
CA ARG A 45 -11.92 29.95 8.86
C ARG A 45 -12.50 28.56 9.02
N ALA A 46 -12.15 27.66 8.11
CA ALA A 46 -12.53 26.26 8.15
C ALA A 46 -11.28 25.39 8.27
N ARG A 47 -11.24 24.55 9.30
CA ARG A 47 -10.17 23.56 9.47
C ARG A 47 -10.37 22.42 8.50
N VAL A 48 -9.29 22.02 7.82
CA VAL A 48 -9.29 20.92 6.86
C VAL A 48 -8.71 19.69 7.54
N PHE A 49 -9.44 18.58 7.47
CA PHE A 49 -8.97 17.27 7.88
C PHE A 49 -9.09 16.32 6.69
N ILE A 50 -8.02 15.58 6.42
CA ILE A 50 -7.97 14.60 5.33
C ILE A 50 -7.94 13.21 5.96
N GLU A 51 -8.92 12.40 5.61
CA GLU A 51 -9.03 11.02 6.08
C GLU A 51 -8.64 10.06 4.96
N LEU A 52 -7.72 9.15 5.28
CA LEU A 52 -7.32 8.05 4.41
C LEU A 52 -7.86 6.75 4.99
N PRO A 53 -8.91 6.15 4.39
CA PRO A 53 -9.47 4.89 4.86
C PRO A 53 -8.57 3.73 4.43
N LEU A 54 -7.42 3.60 5.12
CA LEU A 54 -6.49 2.50 4.95
C LEU A 54 -7.04 1.25 5.65
N SER A 55 -6.88 0.09 5.00
CA SER A 55 -7.15 -1.20 5.61
C SER A 55 -6.02 -2.18 5.33
N ILE A 56 -5.81 -3.10 6.26
CA ILE A 56 -4.74 -4.11 6.21
C ILE A 56 -5.37 -5.49 6.35
N THR A 57 -5.03 -6.40 5.46
CA THR A 57 -5.40 -7.81 5.53
C THR A 57 -4.17 -8.70 5.42
N GLY A 58 -4.20 -9.87 6.06
CA GLY A 58 -3.08 -10.79 6.09
C GLY A 58 -3.52 -12.25 6.00
N VAL A 59 -2.81 -13.06 5.22
CA VAL A 59 -3.07 -14.50 5.04
C VAL A 59 -1.76 -15.28 5.11
N ALA A 60 -1.80 -16.43 5.78
CA ALA A 60 -0.68 -17.39 5.82
C ALA A 60 -1.01 -18.64 4.99
N ILE A 61 -0.05 -19.11 4.19
CA ILE A 61 -0.21 -20.24 3.27
C ILE A 61 1.00 -21.19 3.38
N PRO A 62 0.82 -22.45 3.82
CA PRO A 62 -0.42 -22.99 4.36
C PRO A 62 -0.77 -22.38 5.73
N GLN A 63 -2.05 -22.44 6.11
CA GLN A 63 -2.52 -21.92 7.42
C GLN A 63 -2.07 -22.79 8.60
N GLN A 64 -1.80 -24.06 8.35
CA GLN A 64 -1.33 -25.01 9.35
C GLN A 64 -0.20 -25.83 8.76
N LEU A 65 0.80 -26.10 9.59
CA LEU A 65 1.89 -27.00 9.27
C LEU A 65 2.22 -27.86 10.49
N PHE A 66 2.78 -29.03 10.23
CA PHE A 66 3.29 -29.90 11.27
C PHE A 66 4.80 -29.75 11.34
N PHE A 67 5.32 -29.64 12.56
CA PHE A 67 6.75 -29.72 12.80
C PHE A 67 7.26 -31.09 12.31
N SER A 68 8.11 -31.07 11.30
CA SER A 68 8.69 -32.25 10.68
C SER A 68 10.08 -31.90 10.14
N GLY A 69 10.91 -32.91 9.89
CA GLY A 69 12.28 -32.74 9.41
C GLY A 69 13.34 -33.11 10.44
N VAL A 70 14.61 -32.99 10.02
CA VAL A 70 15.76 -33.29 10.87
C VAL A 70 16.20 -32.02 11.58
N VAL A 71 16.31 -32.08 12.90
CA VAL A 71 16.78 -30.94 13.70
C VAL A 71 18.23 -30.62 13.30
N ARG A 72 18.46 -29.40 12.81
CA ARG A 72 19.80 -28.87 12.49
C ARG A 72 20.02 -27.57 13.24
N GLY A 73 21.24 -27.39 13.73
CA GLY A 73 21.67 -26.11 14.29
C GLY A 73 21.93 -25.07 13.20
N GLU A 74 21.87 -23.80 13.57
CA GLU A 74 22.07 -22.64 12.67
C GLU A 74 23.34 -22.75 11.82
N SER A 75 24.48 -23.05 12.44
CA SER A 75 25.78 -23.17 11.78
C SER A 75 25.90 -24.33 10.78
N ALA A 76 24.98 -25.28 10.83
CA ALA A 76 24.94 -26.42 9.92
C ALA A 76 23.95 -26.22 8.76
N MET A 77 23.17 -25.13 8.76
CA MET A 77 22.23 -24.82 7.69
C MET A 77 22.98 -24.21 6.49
N ARG A 78 22.65 -24.65 5.28
CA ARG A 78 23.23 -24.12 4.04
C ARG A 78 22.17 -23.69 3.04
N SER A 79 20.98 -24.28 3.08
CA SER A 79 19.90 -24.02 2.14
C SER A 79 18.55 -23.86 2.83
N GLU A 80 17.58 -23.29 2.12
CA GLU A 80 16.18 -23.16 2.57
C GLU A 80 15.59 -24.49 3.08
N ARG A 81 15.99 -25.61 2.49
CA ARG A 81 15.52 -26.96 2.84
C ARG A 81 15.97 -27.40 4.23
N ASP A 82 17.04 -26.80 4.75
CA ASP A 82 17.58 -27.12 6.07
C ASP A 82 16.83 -26.40 7.20
N VAL A 83 16.02 -25.39 6.85
CA VAL A 83 15.20 -24.62 7.80
C VAL A 83 13.91 -25.36 8.12
N GLY A 84 13.20 -25.85 7.10
CA GLY A 84 11.95 -26.59 7.26
C GLY A 84 10.90 -26.30 6.19
N SER A 85 9.64 -26.54 6.54
CA SER A 85 8.51 -26.31 5.64
C SER A 85 8.27 -24.82 5.39
N LYS A 86 8.11 -24.46 4.11
CA LYS A 86 7.84 -23.09 3.67
C LYS A 86 6.44 -22.62 4.08
N VAL A 87 6.37 -21.37 4.54
CA VAL A 87 5.12 -20.64 4.78
C VAL A 87 5.21 -19.29 4.08
N LYS A 88 4.19 -18.95 3.30
CA LYS A 88 4.04 -17.64 2.66
C LYS A 88 3.07 -16.80 3.47
N TYR A 89 3.49 -15.59 3.85
CA TYR A 89 2.62 -14.57 4.41
C TYR A 89 2.35 -13.52 3.33
N GLU A 90 1.09 -13.30 3.01
CA GLU A 90 0.64 -12.25 2.09
C GLU A 90 -0.06 -11.19 2.93
N VAL A 91 0.46 -9.96 2.89
CA VAL A 91 -0.10 -8.80 3.59
C VAL A 91 -0.49 -7.76 2.56
N THR A 92 -1.76 -7.39 2.54
CA THR A 92 -2.32 -6.43 1.59
C THR A 92 -2.71 -5.16 2.33
N VAL A 93 -2.16 -4.04 1.88
CA VAL A 93 -2.57 -2.70 2.33
C VAL A 93 -3.42 -2.09 1.23
N SER A 94 -4.63 -1.66 1.55
CA SER A 94 -5.53 -1.03 0.57
C SER A 94 -5.99 0.35 1.05
N ASN A 95 -6.14 1.27 0.11
CA ASN A 95 -6.76 2.57 0.30
C ASN A 95 -8.05 2.59 -0.51
N GLN A 96 -9.20 2.60 0.17
CA GLN A 96 -10.51 2.70 -0.51
C GLN A 96 -10.92 4.15 -0.80
N GLY A 97 -10.15 5.12 -0.30
CA GLY A 97 -10.36 6.55 -0.51
C GLY A 97 -9.66 7.06 -1.76
N GLN A 98 -9.58 8.38 -1.88
CA GLN A 98 -8.79 8.98 -2.95
C GLN A 98 -7.30 8.69 -2.74
N SER A 99 -6.64 8.28 -3.83
CA SER A 99 -5.19 8.15 -3.84
C SER A 99 -4.57 9.54 -3.75
N LEU A 100 -3.60 9.70 -2.87
CA LEU A 100 -2.78 10.90 -2.82
C LEU A 100 -1.62 10.74 -3.81
N ASN A 101 -1.37 11.76 -4.64
CA ASN A 101 -0.25 11.76 -5.58
C ASN A 101 1.10 11.67 -4.85
N THR A 102 1.15 12.28 -3.68
CA THR A 102 2.18 12.08 -2.68
C THR A 102 1.57 11.25 -1.56
N LEU A 103 1.80 9.93 -1.60
CA LEU A 103 1.74 9.19 -0.36
C LEU A 103 2.82 9.84 0.52
N GLY A 104 2.40 10.66 1.48
CA GLY A 104 3.26 10.93 2.63
C GLY A 104 3.80 9.60 3.13
N SER A 105 5.04 9.58 3.64
CA SER A 105 5.80 8.37 3.94
C SER A 105 4.97 7.38 4.77
N ALA A 106 4.29 6.44 4.11
CA ALA A 106 3.48 5.41 4.74
C ALA A 106 4.36 4.19 4.95
N PHE A 107 4.39 3.68 6.18
CA PHE A 107 5.22 2.54 6.55
C PHE A 107 4.34 1.44 7.11
N LEU A 108 4.60 0.21 6.68
CA LEU A 108 4.01 -0.98 7.25
C LEU A 108 5.03 -1.64 8.19
N ASN A 109 4.70 -1.71 9.48
CA ASN A 109 5.51 -2.40 10.46
C ASN A 109 4.92 -3.79 10.72
N ILE A 110 5.70 -4.83 10.41
CA ILE A 110 5.31 -6.23 10.63
C ILE A 110 6.14 -6.77 11.80
N MET A 111 5.47 -7.14 12.89
CA MET A 111 6.11 -7.87 13.97
C MET A 111 6.27 -9.34 13.57
N TRP A 112 7.51 -9.76 13.34
CA TRP A 112 7.81 -11.11 12.87
C TRP A 112 8.19 -12.06 14.02
N PRO A 113 7.51 -13.21 14.17
CA PRO A 113 7.78 -14.15 15.26
C PRO A 113 8.99 -15.05 14.92
N HIS A 114 10.19 -14.48 15.02
CA HIS A 114 11.45 -15.16 14.69
C HIS A 114 11.85 -16.24 15.70
N GLU A 115 11.55 -16.04 16.98
CA GLU A 115 11.95 -16.93 18.08
C GLU A 115 10.81 -17.18 19.08
N ILE A 116 10.86 -18.33 19.74
CA ILE A 116 10.06 -18.66 20.92
C ILE A 116 10.82 -18.36 22.21
N ALA A 117 10.13 -18.35 23.35
CA ALA A 117 10.66 -17.92 24.66
C ALA A 117 11.94 -18.63 25.14
N ASN A 118 12.28 -19.80 24.58
CA ASN A 118 13.50 -20.54 24.90
C ASN A 118 14.68 -20.22 23.96
N GLY A 119 14.58 -19.19 23.11
CA GLY A 119 15.61 -18.77 22.16
C GLY A 119 15.73 -19.67 20.92
N LYS A 120 14.81 -20.63 20.72
CA LYS A 120 14.77 -21.40 19.49
C LYS A 120 14.01 -20.65 18.41
N TRP A 121 14.50 -20.78 17.18
CA TRP A 121 13.87 -20.15 16.02
C TRP A 121 12.52 -20.77 15.72
N LEU A 122 11.55 -19.94 15.35
CA LEU A 122 10.20 -20.31 14.96
C LEU A 122 9.99 -20.11 13.46
N LEU A 123 10.01 -18.85 12.99
CA LEU A 123 9.88 -18.52 11.57
C LEU A 123 11.09 -17.74 11.08
N TYR A 124 11.82 -18.31 10.12
CA TYR A 124 12.92 -17.63 9.46
C TYR A 124 12.44 -16.84 8.23
N PRO A 125 12.66 -15.51 8.17
CA PRO A 125 12.27 -14.70 7.02
C PRO A 125 13.25 -14.93 5.84
N MET A 126 12.89 -15.85 4.94
CA MET A 126 13.72 -16.21 3.79
C MET A 126 13.70 -15.13 2.69
N ARG A 127 12.53 -14.55 2.40
CA ARG A 127 12.36 -13.56 1.34
C ARG A 127 11.20 -12.64 1.67
N VAL A 128 11.36 -11.37 1.29
CA VAL A 128 10.32 -10.36 1.33
C VAL A 128 10.23 -9.74 -0.05
N GLU A 129 9.01 -9.66 -0.58
CA GLU A 129 8.70 -9.04 -1.86
C GLU A 129 7.59 -8.02 -1.61
N LEU A 130 7.77 -6.82 -2.15
CA LEU A 130 6.72 -5.81 -2.17
C LEU A 130 6.17 -5.73 -3.59
N GLU A 131 4.89 -6.04 -3.73
CA GLU A 131 4.15 -5.91 -4.99
C GLU A 131 3.22 -4.69 -4.90
N GLY A 132 3.37 -3.75 -5.83
CA GLY A 132 2.60 -2.51 -5.84
C GLY A 132 3.15 -1.40 -4.94
N GLY A 133 2.52 -0.22 -5.03
CA GLY A 133 2.84 0.94 -4.19
C GLY A 133 3.71 2.03 -4.84
N GLN A 134 4.30 1.82 -6.02
CA GLN A 134 5.08 2.86 -6.70
C GLN A 134 4.96 2.74 -8.23
N GLY A 135 5.06 3.89 -8.92
CA GLY A 135 5.11 3.96 -10.38
C GLY A 135 6.25 3.12 -10.99
N PRO A 136 6.29 2.96 -12.32
CA PRO A 136 7.23 2.06 -12.98
C PRO A 136 8.69 2.37 -12.58
N GLY A 137 9.33 1.40 -11.91
CA GLY A 137 10.78 1.40 -11.64
C GLY A 137 11.21 1.56 -10.18
N GLN A 138 10.32 1.87 -9.24
CA GLN A 138 10.69 1.94 -7.82
C GLN A 138 10.25 0.67 -7.08
N LYS A 139 11.21 -0.05 -6.50
CA LYS A 139 10.96 -1.16 -5.57
C LYS A 139 10.98 -0.57 -4.17
N GLY A 140 9.90 -0.75 -3.41
CA GLY A 140 9.86 -0.28 -2.04
C GLY A 140 10.98 -0.90 -1.20
N LEU A 141 11.48 -0.13 -0.24
CA LEU A 141 12.58 -0.54 0.63
C LEU A 141 12.02 -1.30 1.83
N CYS A 142 12.38 -2.58 1.95
CA CYS A 142 12.09 -3.37 3.16
C CYS A 142 13.34 -3.44 4.05
N SER A 143 13.18 -3.20 5.34
CA SER A 143 14.22 -3.34 6.35
C SER A 143 13.68 -4.07 7.59
N PRO A 144 14.45 -4.98 8.22
CA PRO A 144 15.79 -5.43 7.83
C PRO A 144 15.79 -6.33 6.59
N ARG A 145 16.98 -6.61 6.03
CA ARG A 145 17.10 -7.53 4.89
C ARG A 145 16.72 -8.96 5.32
N PRO A 146 15.91 -9.69 4.53
CA PRO A 146 15.63 -11.08 4.79
C PRO A 146 16.88 -11.94 4.57
N ASN A 147 16.82 -13.19 5.02
CA ASN A 147 17.87 -14.19 4.88
C ASN A 147 19.22 -13.78 5.50
N ALA A 148 19.22 -13.44 6.79
CA ALA A 148 20.43 -13.00 7.52
C ALA A 148 21.56 -14.05 7.57
N LEU A 149 21.24 -15.34 7.44
CA LEU A 149 22.20 -16.45 7.40
C LEU A 149 22.73 -16.73 5.99
N TYR A 150 22.31 -15.97 4.98
CA TYR A 150 22.75 -16.15 3.57
C TYR A 150 22.54 -17.57 3.03
N LEU A 151 21.43 -18.21 3.39
CA LEU A 151 21.09 -19.56 2.93
C LEU A 151 20.77 -19.58 1.43
N ASP A 152 21.14 -20.67 0.77
CA ASP A 152 20.81 -20.90 -0.65
C ASP A 152 19.29 -21.03 -0.86
N VAL A 153 18.77 -20.23 -1.79
CA VAL A 153 17.35 -20.21 -2.18
C VAL A 153 17.10 -21.22 -3.30
N ASP A 154 16.09 -22.08 -3.16
CA ASP A 154 15.75 -23.01 -4.24
C ASP A 154 15.01 -22.27 -5.39
N SER A 155 15.62 -22.26 -6.58
CA SER A 155 15.13 -21.50 -7.74
C SER A 155 13.96 -22.16 -8.48
N ARG A 156 13.57 -23.38 -8.09
CA ARG A 156 12.58 -24.20 -8.82
C ARG A 156 11.15 -23.65 -8.79
N ASP A 157 10.81 -22.76 -7.85
CA ASP A 157 9.48 -22.12 -7.78
C ASP A 157 9.26 -21.04 -8.85
N ARG A 158 10.30 -20.61 -9.60
CA ARG A 158 10.16 -19.58 -10.67
C ARG A 158 9.48 -20.07 -11.94
N ARG A 159 9.25 -21.37 -12.12
CA ARG A 159 8.84 -21.96 -13.42
C ARG A 159 7.34 -22.22 -13.54
N ARG A 160 6.47 -21.26 -13.17
CA ARG A 160 5.04 -21.31 -13.53
C ARG A 160 4.81 -20.62 -14.88
N ARG A 161 5.12 -21.37 -15.95
CA ARG A 161 4.64 -21.30 -17.35
C ARG A 161 4.13 -19.94 -17.85
N GLU A 162 4.96 -19.24 -18.60
CA GLU A 162 4.49 -18.47 -19.75
C GLU A 162 3.86 -19.46 -20.75
N VAL A 163 2.55 -19.38 -20.95
CA VAL A 163 1.86 -20.09 -22.03
C VAL A 163 2.10 -19.25 -23.28
N GLY A 164 2.98 -19.72 -24.16
CA GLY A 164 3.17 -19.13 -25.49
C GLY A 164 1.86 -19.15 -26.30
N PRO A 165 1.61 -18.17 -27.18
CA PRO A 165 0.34 -18.05 -27.89
C PRO A 165 0.11 -19.26 -28.81
N PRO A 166 -1.13 -19.75 -28.95
CA PRO A 166 -1.43 -20.88 -29.81
C PRO A 166 -1.16 -20.53 -31.27
N GLY A 167 -0.26 -21.27 -31.90
CA GLY A 167 0.07 -21.15 -33.32
C GLY A 167 -1.14 -21.43 -34.21
N GLN A 168 -1.39 -20.53 -35.15
CA GLN A 168 -2.34 -20.68 -36.25
C GLN A 168 -2.02 -21.96 -37.03
N ARG A 169 -2.92 -22.95 -37.00
CA ARG A 169 -2.92 -24.03 -38.00
C ARG A 169 -3.48 -23.48 -39.30
N GLY A 170 -2.60 -23.33 -40.27
CA GLY A 170 -2.90 -22.88 -41.62
C GLY A 170 -3.86 -23.81 -42.35
N ALA A 171 -4.72 -23.18 -43.15
CA ALA A 171 -5.51 -23.80 -44.18
C ALA A 171 -4.64 -24.26 -45.37
N ARG A 172 -4.87 -25.50 -45.82
CA ARG A 172 -4.61 -26.11 -47.14
C ARG A 172 -5.27 -27.49 -47.04
N GLY A 173 -6.22 -27.94 -47.85
CA GLY A 173 -6.53 -27.67 -49.26
C GLY A 173 -6.36 -28.98 -50.05
N GLN A 174 -7.47 -29.48 -50.62
CA GLN A 174 -7.61 -30.34 -51.81
C GLN A 174 -7.66 -31.89 -51.71
N ALA A 175 -8.84 -32.42 -52.10
CA ALA A 175 -9.18 -33.26 -53.27
C ALA A 175 -8.89 -34.79 -53.34
N GLY A 176 -9.90 -35.51 -53.88
CA GLY A 176 -9.84 -36.83 -54.54
C GLY A 176 -10.23 -38.00 -53.62
N ALA A 177 -11.18 -38.89 -53.95
CA ALA A 177 -11.91 -39.21 -55.17
C ALA A 177 -13.29 -39.80 -54.79
#